data_AF-A0A2A6LTZ3-F1
#
_entry.id   AF-A0A2A6LTZ3-F1
#
_cell.length_a   1.000
_cell.length_b   1.000
_cell.length_c   1.000
_cell.angle_alpha   90.00
_cell.angle_beta   90.00
_cell.angle_gamma   90.00
#
_symmetry.space_group_name_H-M   'P 1'
#
loop_
_entity.id
_entity.type
_entity.pdbx_description
1 polymer ?
#
loop_
_entity_poly.entity_id
_entity_poly.type
_entity_poly.pdbx_seq_one_letter_code
_entity_poly.pdbx_strand_id
1 'polypeptide(L)'
;MKYFTPFVSVAFMLVSHLAAVAQVPPPILLPPPLPLGPPPIAAPPPPLPPQPDYSPRYGSRHSDWCTDRYRSYRTYDNTFQPYEGPRRQCYSPFS
;
A
#
# COMPACT_ATOMS: atom_id res chain seq x y z
N MET A 1 -49.72 12.00 -41.15
CA MET A 1 -48.86 10.83 -40.87
C MET A 1 -47.86 10.56 -42.00
N LYS A 2 -47.10 11.58 -42.47
CA LYS A 2 -46.14 11.43 -43.59
C LYS A 2 -44.70 11.84 -43.23
N TYR A 3 -44.50 12.43 -42.05
CA TYR A 3 -43.20 12.91 -41.56
C TYR A 3 -42.64 12.06 -40.41
N PHE A 4 -43.39 11.09 -39.89
CA PHE A 4 -42.95 10.28 -38.76
C PHE A 4 -41.86 9.26 -39.17
N THR A 5 -42.01 8.64 -40.35
CA THR A 5 -41.05 7.70 -40.93
C THR A 5 -39.67 8.31 -41.23
N PRO A 6 -39.53 9.48 -41.88
CA PRO A 6 -38.20 10.07 -42.10
C PRO A 6 -37.52 10.50 -40.79
N PHE A 7 -38.29 10.96 -39.79
CA PHE A 7 -37.73 11.35 -38.49
C PHE A 7 -37.13 10.16 -37.73
N VAL A 8 -37.81 9.01 -37.75
CA VAL A 8 -37.29 7.78 -37.11
C VAL A 8 -36.04 7.28 -37.83
N SER A 9 -36.00 7.30 -39.17
CA SER A 9 -34.80 6.86 -39.92
C SER A 9 -33.59 7.78 -39.71
N VAL A 10 -33.78 9.10 -39.70
CA VAL A 10 -32.68 10.05 -39.44
C VAL A 10 -32.17 9.89 -38.01
N ALA A 11 -33.06 9.71 -37.03
CA ALA A 11 -32.68 9.44 -35.64
C ALA A 11 -31.89 8.13 -35.50
N PHE A 12 -32.32 7.04 -36.16
CA PHE A 12 -31.58 5.78 -36.15
C PHE A 12 -30.20 5.88 -36.83
N MET A 13 -30.10 6.60 -37.95
CA MET A 13 -28.82 6.81 -38.63
C MET A 13 -27.86 7.65 -37.77
N LEU A 14 -28.35 8.66 -37.06
CA LEU A 14 -27.55 9.50 -36.17
C LEU A 14 -27.03 8.70 -34.96
N VAL A 15 -27.88 7.88 -34.33
CA VAL A 15 -27.48 7.00 -33.21
C VAL A 15 -26.46 5.94 -33.65
N SER A 16 -26.55 5.45 -34.89
CA SER A 16 -25.62 4.44 -35.42
C SER A 16 -24.21 4.99 -35.68
N HIS A 17 -24.07 6.29 -36.00
CA HIS A 17 -22.75 6.91 -36.21
C HIS A 17 -21.98 7.17 -34.91
N LEU A 18 -22.65 7.20 -33.75
CA LEU A 18 -22.00 7.42 -32.44
C LEU A 18 -21.29 6.17 -31.89
N ALA A 19 -21.61 4.96 -32.37
CA ALA A 19 -21.04 3.72 -31.83
C ALA A 19 -19.63 3.38 -32.37
N ALA A 20 -19.20 4.00 -33.48
CA ALA A 20 -18.01 3.56 -34.21
C ALA A 20 -16.66 4.05 -33.63
N VAL A 21 -16.67 5.04 -32.73
CA VAL A 21 -15.41 5.62 -32.18
C VAL A 21 -14.90 4.88 -30.94
N ALA A 22 -15.72 4.02 -30.32
CA ALA A 22 -15.36 3.31 -29.09
C ALA A 22 -14.63 1.98 -29.30
N GLN A 23 -14.48 1.51 -30.55
CA GLN A 23 -13.98 0.16 -30.86
C GLN A 23 -12.48 0.08 -31.12
N VAL A 24 -11.73 1.19 -31.06
CA VAL A 24 -10.27 1.11 -31.11
C VAL A 24 -9.80 0.67 -29.72
N PRO A 25 -9.28 -0.56 -29.55
CA PRO A 25 -8.68 -0.94 -28.29
C PRO A 25 -7.56 0.04 -27.97
N PRO A 26 -7.44 0.53 -26.72
CA PRO A 26 -6.36 1.44 -26.38
C PRO A 26 -5.03 0.80 -26.76
N PRO A 27 -4.07 1.58 -27.32
CA PRO A 27 -2.76 1.03 -27.62
C PRO A 27 -2.17 0.47 -26.33
N ILE A 28 -1.82 -0.82 -26.35
CA ILE A 28 -1.15 -1.46 -25.22
C ILE A 28 0.23 -0.83 -25.13
N LEU A 29 0.42 0.03 -24.13
CA LEU A 29 1.74 0.55 -23.76
C LEU A 29 2.55 -0.63 -23.21
N LEU A 30 3.25 -1.32 -24.10
CA LEU A 30 4.22 -2.35 -23.70
C LEU A 30 5.24 -1.69 -22.77
N PRO A 31 5.48 -2.25 -21.58
CA PRO A 31 6.55 -1.74 -20.72
C PRO A 31 7.88 -1.80 -21.48
N PRO A 32 8.80 -0.85 -21.25
CA PRO A 32 10.11 -0.89 -21.88
C PRO A 32 10.79 -2.23 -21.58
N PRO A 33 11.54 -2.81 -22.53
CA PRO A 33 12.24 -4.06 -22.29
C PRO A 33 13.18 -3.88 -21.09
N LEU A 34 13.08 -4.80 -20.13
CA LEU A 34 13.99 -4.84 -18.99
C LEU A 34 15.43 -4.98 -19.52
N PRO A 35 16.42 -4.33 -18.86
CA PRO A 35 17.81 -4.50 -19.23
C PRO A 35 18.17 -6.00 -19.19
N LEU A 36 18.65 -6.52 -20.33
CA LEU A 36 19.00 -7.94 -20.55
C LEU A 36 20.28 -8.38 -19.82
N GLY A 37 20.82 -7.55 -18.93
CA GLY A 37 22.04 -7.82 -18.18
C GLY A 37 21.73 -8.17 -16.73
N PRO A 38 22.54 -9.03 -16.08
CA PRO A 38 22.54 -9.07 -14.63
C PRO A 38 22.84 -7.67 -14.11
N PRO A 39 22.21 -7.23 -13.00
CA PRO A 39 22.62 -5.99 -12.37
C PRO A 39 24.13 -6.06 -12.12
N PRO A 40 24.87 -4.94 -12.25
CA PRO A 40 26.25 -4.93 -11.77
C PRO A 40 26.20 -5.48 -10.33
N ILE A 41 27.11 -6.41 -10.01
CA ILE A 41 27.24 -6.88 -8.63
C ILE A 41 27.75 -5.67 -7.86
N ALA A 42 26.82 -4.86 -7.38
CA ALA A 42 27.09 -3.78 -6.48
C ALA A 42 27.71 -4.44 -5.26
N ALA A 43 28.94 -4.08 -4.94
CA ALA A 43 29.51 -4.46 -3.67
C ALA A 43 28.48 -4.07 -2.58
N PRO A 44 28.17 -4.97 -1.63
CA PRO A 44 27.26 -4.62 -0.56
C PRO A 44 27.78 -3.34 0.11
N PRO A 45 26.89 -2.39 0.45
CA PRO A 45 27.31 -1.19 1.16
C PRO A 45 28.12 -1.61 2.40
N PRO A 46 29.18 -0.86 2.76
CA PRO A 46 29.92 -1.15 3.98
C PRO A 46 28.93 -1.25 5.15
N PRO A 47 29.17 -2.13 6.13
CA PRO A 47 28.30 -2.24 7.30
C PRO A 47 28.08 -0.85 7.89
N LEU A 48 26.81 -0.48 8.04
CA LEU A 48 26.48 0.77 8.73
C LEU A 48 27.11 0.71 10.13
N PRO A 49 27.61 1.85 10.66
CA PRO A 49 28.04 1.89 12.04
C PRO A 49 26.91 1.39 12.94
N PRO A 50 27.21 0.72 14.07
CA PRO A 50 26.21 0.34 15.04
C PRO A 50 25.34 1.56 15.34
N GLN A 51 24.05 1.47 15.03
CA GLN A 51 23.13 2.53 15.38
C GLN A 51 23.14 2.66 16.90
N PRO A 52 23.25 3.87 17.46
CA PRO A 52 23.13 4.04 18.90
C PRO A 52 21.77 3.49 19.32
N ASP A 53 21.77 2.62 20.33
CA ASP A 53 20.55 2.10 20.93
C ASP A 53 19.87 3.22 21.72
N TYR A 54 19.09 4.05 21.01
CA TYR A 54 18.21 5.06 21.61
C TYR A 54 16.91 4.46 22.13
N SER A 55 16.77 3.12 22.16
CA SER A 55 15.62 2.51 22.79
C SER A 55 15.66 2.83 24.28
N PRO A 56 14.60 3.45 24.83
CA PRO A 56 14.50 3.59 26.27
C PRO A 56 14.52 2.19 26.88
N ARG A 57 15.59 1.85 27.61
CA ARG A 57 15.66 0.57 28.32
C ARG A 57 14.77 0.67 29.55
N TYR A 58 13.54 0.22 29.41
CA TYR A 58 12.65 -0.04 30.53
C TYR A 58 13.27 -1.11 31.44
N GLY A 59 13.12 -0.99 32.76
CA GLY A 59 13.67 -1.98 33.68
C GLY A 59 13.13 -3.38 33.37
N SER A 60 13.89 -4.45 33.66
CA SER A 60 13.48 -5.82 33.30
C SER A 60 12.08 -6.15 33.85
N ARG A 61 11.79 -5.71 35.09
CA ARG A 61 10.50 -5.92 35.74
C ARG A 61 9.33 -5.24 35.02
N HIS A 62 9.56 -4.08 34.42
CA HIS A 62 8.54 -3.40 33.61
C HIS A 62 8.24 -4.20 32.34
N SER A 63 9.30 -4.61 31.64
CA SER A 63 9.18 -5.38 30.39
C SER A 63 8.53 -6.75 30.61
N ASP A 64 8.89 -7.46 31.68
CA ASP A 64 8.32 -8.75 32.04
C ASP A 64 6.81 -8.63 32.30
N TRP A 65 6.42 -7.65 33.13
CA TRP A 65 5.00 -7.39 33.42
C TRP A 65 4.20 -7.03 32.16
N CYS A 66 4.74 -6.16 31.30
CA CYS A 66 4.07 -5.77 30.06
C CYS A 66 3.94 -6.93 29.07
N THR A 67 4.94 -7.81 29.00
CA THR A 67 4.93 -8.99 28.12
C THR A 67 3.88 -10.01 28.57
N ASP A 68 3.76 -10.24 29.88
CA ASP A 68 2.74 -11.13 30.45
C ASP A 68 1.32 -10.57 30.26
N ARG A 69 1.17 -9.25 30.36
CA ARG A 69 -0.12 -8.56 30.21
C ARG A 69 -0.60 -8.50 28.76
N TYR A 70 0.31 -8.22 27.82
CA TYR A 70 -0.02 -7.95 26.41
C TYR A 70 0.86 -8.77 25.47
N ARG A 71 0.27 -9.74 24.76
CA ARG A 71 0.96 -10.61 23.78
C ARG A 71 1.65 -9.86 22.64
N SER A 72 1.19 -8.65 22.32
CA SER A 72 1.69 -7.81 21.22
C SER A 72 2.64 -6.71 21.69
N TYR A 73 3.13 -6.79 22.93
CA TYR A 73 4.07 -5.84 23.52
C TYR A 73 5.42 -5.84 22.78
N ARG A 74 5.99 -4.65 22.65
CA ARG A 74 7.32 -4.41 22.08
C ARG A 74 8.14 -3.62 23.09
N THR A 75 9.28 -4.19 23.50
CA THR A 75 10.15 -3.57 24.50
C THR A 75 10.79 -2.29 23.99
N TYR A 76 11.09 -2.20 22.70
CA TYR A 76 11.92 -1.11 22.18
C TYR A 76 11.21 0.26 22.18
N ASP A 77 9.88 0.27 22.00
CA ASP A 77 9.04 1.48 21.98
C ASP A 77 8.03 1.51 23.14
N ASN A 78 8.06 0.50 24.02
CA ASN A 78 7.13 0.31 25.11
C ASN A 78 5.66 0.42 24.68
N THR A 79 5.33 -0.16 23.53
CA THR A 79 3.96 -0.16 23.03
C THR A 79 3.37 -1.56 22.91
N PHE A 80 2.05 -1.65 23.02
CA PHE A 80 1.29 -2.86 22.69
C PHE A 80 0.16 -2.52 21.72
N GLN A 81 -0.32 -3.52 20.99
CA GLN A 81 -1.46 -3.41 20.08
C GLN A 81 -2.74 -3.85 20.81
N PRO A 82 -3.68 -2.93 21.10
CA PRO A 82 -5.03 -3.30 21.55
C PRO A 82 -5.82 -3.96 20.42
N TYR A 83 -6.91 -4.64 20.76
CA TYR A 83 -7.79 -5.28 19.77
C TYR A 83 -8.34 -4.30 18.74
N GLU A 84 -8.54 -3.05 19.15
CA GLU A 84 -9.08 -1.99 18.31
C GLU A 84 -8.21 -0.74 18.44
N GLY A 85 -7.91 -0.11 17.31
CA GLY A 85 -7.20 1.17 17.24
C GLY A 85 -5.67 1.08 17.15
N PRO A 86 -4.96 2.20 17.37
CA PRO A 86 -3.51 2.28 17.24
C PRO A 86 -2.78 1.65 18.44
N ARG A 87 -1.47 1.43 18.28
CA ARG A 87 -0.60 0.98 19.39
C ARG A 87 -0.63 2.00 20.55
N ARG A 88 -0.61 1.50 21.78
CA ARG A 88 -0.63 2.31 23.01
C ARG A 88 0.59 2.00 23.86
N GLN A 89 1.05 2.99 24.64
CA GLN A 89 2.12 2.76 25.60
C GLN A 89 1.68 1.82 26.73
N CYS A 90 2.60 0.97 27.18
CA CYS A 90 2.41 0.17 28.39
C CYS A 90 2.80 0.98 29.63
N TYR A 91 1.96 0.92 30.65
CA TYR A 91 2.24 1.49 31.97
C TYR A 91 2.24 0.37 32.99
N SER A 92 3.44 0.02 33.47
CA SER A 92 3.62 -0.95 34.54
C SER A 92 3.79 -0.23 35.88
N PRO A 93 3.45 -0.87 37.01
CA PRO A 93 3.74 -0.34 38.35
C PRO A 93 5.24 -0.40 38.71
N PHE A 94 6.08 -0.98 37.84
CA PHE A 94 7.52 -1.10 38.00
C PHE A 94 8.26 -0.11 37.07
N SER A 95 9.38 0.41 37.55
CA SER A 95 10.32 1.29 36.84
C SER A 95 11.37 0.48 36.07
#